data_AF-A0A2V6MUK4-F1
#
_entry.id   AF-A0A2V6MUK4-F1
#
_cell.length_a   1.000
_cell.length_b   1.000
_cell.length_c   1.000
_cell.angle_alpha   90.00
_cell.angle_beta   90.00
_cell.angle_gamma   90.00
#
_symmetry.space_group_name_H-M   'P 1'
#
loop_
_entity.id
_entity.type
_entity.pdbx_description
1 polymer ?
#
loop_
_entity_poly.entity_id
_entity_poly.type
_entity_poly.pdbx_seq_one_letter_code
_entity_poly.pdbx_strand_id
1 'polypeptide(L)'
;TLVVSSITLGVVMLLCGLAFDVPRHPDLMSAPWRTNVLEPIAISCLAWLTPGLGGIPGWLDRTSRYLLAFALIIFGIAHFQVLTFIASMVPGWIPWHWFWTVFFGVAFIAAGVSFATGFLQRWAALGVGLMFALWTVTIHLPPVLNFFRIPGATQDPNKWSDVFIVVALWGGFWALLRDRRDLSFGAHSNRANQTLRRTADCSHA
;
A
#
# COMPACT_ATOMS: atom_id res chain seq x y z
N THR A 1 5.81 14.79 -17.57
CA THR A 1 5.31 15.60 -16.43
C THR A 1 4.90 14.72 -15.26
N LEU A 2 3.98 13.76 -15.43
CA LEU A 2 3.55 12.82 -14.37
C LEU A 2 4.68 12.05 -13.67
N VAL A 3 5.65 11.53 -14.43
CA VAL A 3 6.82 10.80 -13.89
C VAL A 3 7.67 11.69 -12.97
N VAL A 4 7.94 12.93 -13.40
CA VAL A 4 8.74 13.88 -12.62
C VAL A 4 8.02 14.24 -11.32
N SER A 5 6.72 14.53 -11.38
CA SER A 5 5.90 14.82 -10.19
C SER A 5 5.87 13.66 -9.20
N SER A 6 5.74 12.42 -9.66
CA SER A 6 5.76 11.22 -8.83
C SER A 6 7.14 11.01 -8.17
N ILE A 7 8.23 11.17 -8.92
CA ILE A 7 9.59 11.06 -8.39
C ILE A 7 9.83 12.13 -7.32
N THR A 8 9.50 13.39 -7.61
CA THR A 8 9.65 14.50 -6.66
C THR A 8 8.83 14.27 -5.41
N LEU A 9 7.57 13.82 -5.52
CA LEU A 9 6.72 13.53 -4.35
C LEU A 9 7.30 12.39 -3.51
N GLY A 10 7.75 11.29 -4.13
CA GLY A 10 8.35 10.18 -3.38
C GLY A 10 9.67 10.55 -2.71
N VAL A 11 10.52 11.34 -3.38
CA VAL A 11 11.77 11.85 -2.78
C VAL A 11 11.47 12.78 -1.62
N VAL A 12 10.54 13.73 -1.79
CA VAL A 12 10.17 14.68 -0.74
C VAL A 12 9.58 13.95 0.47
N MET A 13 8.66 13.00 0.26
CA MET A 13 8.05 12.23 1.36
C MET A 13 9.08 11.37 2.09
N LEU A 14 9.99 10.71 1.37
CA LEU A 14 11.06 9.93 1.95
C LEU A 14 12.02 10.79 2.77
N LEU A 15 12.43 11.95 2.23
CA LEU A 15 13.33 12.88 2.91
C LEU A 15 12.67 13.51 4.13
N CYS A 16 11.39 13.90 4.05
CA CYS A 16 10.65 14.42 5.20
C CYS A 16 10.54 13.37 6.31
N GLY A 17 10.14 12.14 6.00
CA GLY A 17 10.05 11.07 7.01
C GLY A 17 11.41 10.77 7.65
N LEU A 18 12.47 10.62 6.83
CA LEU A 18 13.81 10.33 7.37
C LEU A 18 14.38 11.50 8.19
N ALA A 19 14.19 12.75 7.77
CA ALA A 19 14.74 13.91 8.45
C ALA A 19 14.04 14.22 9.77
N PHE A 20 12.75 13.92 9.89
CA PHE A 20 11.96 14.27 11.08
C PHE A 20 11.75 13.10 12.06
N ASP A 21 11.64 11.87 11.59
CA ASP A 21 11.27 10.72 12.43
C ASP A 21 12.49 9.96 12.96
N VAL A 22 13.57 9.85 12.19
CA VAL A 22 14.81 9.18 12.63
C VAL A 22 15.44 9.90 13.84
N PRO A 23 15.54 11.25 13.89
CA PRO A 23 16.07 11.92 15.07
C PRO A 23 15.14 11.86 16.28
N ARG A 24 13.83 11.72 16.06
CA ARG A 24 12.82 11.64 17.15
C ARG A 24 12.72 10.25 17.77
N HIS A 25 13.08 9.22 17.02
CA HIS A 25 13.00 7.82 17.47
C HIS A 25 14.34 7.11 17.23
N PRO A 26 15.34 7.31 18.11
CA PRO A 26 16.65 6.65 17.99
C PRO A 26 16.56 5.12 18.18
N ASP A 27 15.49 4.63 18.82
CA ASP A 27 15.23 3.20 19.02
C ASP A 27 14.71 2.55 17.74
N LEU A 28 15.66 2.11 16.92
CA LEU A 28 15.40 1.34 15.70
C LEU A 28 14.49 0.14 16.01
N MET A 29 13.44 -0.05 15.21
CA MET A 29 12.47 -1.15 15.32
C MET A 29 11.53 -1.11 16.55
N SER A 30 11.50 -0.02 17.33
CA SER A 30 10.45 0.22 18.32
C SER A 30 9.07 0.35 17.65
N ALA A 31 7.98 0.09 18.40
CA ALA A 31 6.62 0.18 17.85
C ALA A 31 6.31 1.54 17.17
N PRO A 32 6.70 2.69 17.75
CA PRO A 32 6.51 4.01 17.11
C PRO A 32 7.40 4.20 15.88
N TRP A 33 8.62 3.67 15.90
CA TRP A 33 9.52 3.75 14.73
C TRP A 33 8.89 3.06 13.51
N ARG A 34 8.25 1.90 13.72
CA ARG A 34 7.68 1.11 12.63
C ARG A 34 6.55 1.83 11.91
N THR A 35 5.66 2.48 12.64
CA THR A 35 4.58 3.26 12.04
C THR A 35 5.13 4.53 11.43
N ASN A 36 5.89 5.31 12.20
CA ASN A 36 6.29 6.66 11.80
C ASN A 36 7.30 6.68 10.64
N VAL A 37 8.15 5.65 10.52
CA VAL A 37 9.17 5.58 9.47
C VAL A 37 8.72 4.71 8.29
N LEU A 38 8.05 3.58 8.52
CA LEU A 38 7.68 2.69 7.40
C LEU A 38 6.46 3.20 6.63
N GLU A 39 5.55 3.95 7.25
CA GLU A 39 4.37 4.49 6.55
C GLU A 39 4.75 5.50 5.46
N PRO A 40 5.60 6.54 5.74
CA PRO A 40 6.07 7.45 4.69
C PRO A 40 6.91 6.75 3.63
N ILE A 41 7.73 5.76 4.02
CA ILE A 41 8.51 4.95 3.08
C ILE A 41 7.58 4.18 2.14
N ALA A 42 6.54 3.54 2.67
CA ALA A 42 5.57 2.79 1.87
C ALA A 42 4.84 3.70 0.88
N ILE A 43 4.40 4.89 1.30
CA ILE A 43 3.78 5.89 0.42
C ILE A 43 4.75 6.35 -0.66
N SER A 44 6.01 6.60 -0.30
CA SER A 44 7.05 7.01 -1.26
C SER A 44 7.32 5.92 -2.30
N CYS A 45 7.40 4.66 -1.87
CA CYS A 45 7.57 3.51 -2.77
C CYS A 45 6.36 3.34 -3.69
N LEU A 46 5.13 3.48 -3.17
CA LEU A 46 3.91 3.46 -3.98
C LEU A 46 3.93 4.59 -5.00
N ALA A 47 4.29 5.81 -4.59
CA ALA A 47 4.41 6.96 -5.47
C ALA A 47 5.36 6.66 -6.62
N TRP A 48 6.56 6.13 -6.35
CA TRP A 48 7.52 5.73 -7.38
C TRP A 48 7.05 4.58 -8.28
N LEU A 49 6.23 3.67 -7.77
CA LEU A 49 5.70 2.55 -8.56
C LEU A 49 4.46 2.92 -9.40
N THR A 50 3.81 4.06 -9.14
CA THR A 50 2.61 4.49 -9.88
C THR A 50 2.80 4.83 -11.37
N PRO A 51 3.92 5.41 -11.85
CA PRO A 51 4.07 5.80 -13.25
C PRO A 51 4.23 4.60 -14.22
N GLY A 52 4.23 3.38 -13.70
CA GLY A 52 4.42 2.16 -14.49
C GLY A 52 5.84 1.99 -15.01
N LEU A 53 6.12 0.76 -15.47
CA LEU A 53 7.44 0.24 -15.88
C LEU A 53 8.16 1.02 -17.01
N GLY A 54 7.58 2.09 -17.55
CA GLY A 54 8.12 2.87 -18.68
C GLY A 54 8.70 4.24 -18.32
N GLY A 55 8.55 4.72 -17.08
CA GLY A 55 8.97 6.09 -16.68
C GLY A 55 10.18 6.16 -15.75
N ILE A 56 10.49 5.10 -15.02
CA ILE A 56 11.53 5.07 -13.98
C ILE A 56 12.63 4.04 -14.29
N PRO A 57 13.88 4.27 -13.86
CA PRO A 57 14.95 3.30 -14.10
C PRO A 57 14.66 2.00 -13.35
N GLY A 58 14.97 0.85 -13.97
CA GLY A 58 14.59 -0.48 -13.44
C GLY A 58 15.14 -0.82 -12.06
N TRP A 59 16.25 -0.20 -11.64
CA TRP A 59 16.76 -0.34 -10.27
C TRP A 59 15.84 0.33 -9.24
N LEU A 60 15.22 1.46 -9.57
CA LEU A 60 14.31 2.17 -8.67
C LEU A 60 13.00 1.40 -8.52
N ASP A 61 12.45 0.83 -9.60
CA ASP A 61 11.27 -0.04 -9.54
C ASP A 61 11.54 -1.24 -8.61
N ARG A 62 12.69 -1.92 -8.80
CA ARG A 62 13.06 -3.09 -8.00
C ARG A 62 13.26 -2.75 -6.53
N THR A 63 14.00 -1.68 -6.22
CA THR A 63 14.22 -1.22 -4.85
C THR A 63 12.91 -0.83 -4.18
N SER A 64 12.04 -0.07 -4.87
CA SER A 64 10.73 0.34 -4.33
C SER A 64 9.84 -0.87 -4.01
N ARG A 65 9.85 -1.91 -4.85
CA ARG A 65 9.10 -3.15 -4.59
C ARG A 65 9.61 -3.89 -3.37
N TYR A 66 10.93 -4.02 -3.21
CA TYR A 66 11.51 -4.71 -2.06
C TYR A 66 11.29 -3.93 -0.76
N LEU A 67 11.42 -2.59 -0.80
CA LEU A 67 11.12 -1.74 0.36
C LEU A 67 9.64 -1.83 0.74
N LEU A 68 8.73 -1.80 -0.24
CA LEU A 68 7.30 -1.98 0.01
C LEU A 68 6.99 -3.37 0.58
N ALA A 69 7.61 -4.42 0.02
CA ALA A 69 7.46 -5.79 0.53
C ALA A 69 7.94 -5.92 1.98
N PHE A 70 9.09 -5.32 2.29
CA PHE A 70 9.65 -5.29 3.63
C PHE A 70 8.73 -4.55 4.62
N ALA A 71 8.21 -3.38 4.24
CA ALA A 71 7.26 -2.62 5.06
C ALA A 71 5.99 -3.44 5.35
N LEU A 72 5.41 -4.08 4.34
CA LEU A 72 4.21 -4.92 4.49
C LEU A 72 4.45 -6.10 5.44
N ILE A 73 5.61 -6.76 5.34
CA ILE A 73 5.96 -7.86 6.26
C ILE A 73 6.06 -7.34 7.70
N ILE A 74 6.72 -6.20 7.93
CA ILE A 74 6.82 -5.62 9.27
C ILE A 74 5.45 -5.20 9.81
N PHE A 75 4.59 -4.61 9.00
CA PHE A 75 3.22 -4.30 9.41
C PHE A 75 2.44 -5.56 9.79
N GLY A 76 2.62 -6.64 9.03
CA GLY A 76 2.05 -7.94 9.37
C GLY A 76 2.57 -8.48 10.71
N ILE A 77 3.88 -8.42 10.97
CA ILE A 77 4.46 -8.82 12.27
C ILE A 77 3.92 -7.93 13.40
N ALA A 78 3.80 -6.62 13.17
CA ALA A 78 3.26 -5.69 14.16
C ALA A 78 1.83 -6.06 14.56
N HIS A 79 1.01 -6.61 13.65
CA HIS A 79 -0.33 -7.09 13.98
C HIS A 79 -0.36 -8.15 15.07
N PHE A 80 0.65 -9.03 15.10
CA PHE A 80 0.77 -10.07 16.13
C PHE A 80 1.32 -9.52 17.43
N GLN A 81 2.20 -8.52 17.38
CA GLN A 81 2.83 -7.95 18.58
C GLN A 81 1.88 -7.06 19.39
N VAL A 82 1.00 -6.31 18.71
CA VAL A 82 0.00 -5.45 19.34
C VAL A 82 -1.43 -5.94 19.05
N LEU A 83 -1.61 -7.26 19.08
CA LEU A 83 -2.87 -7.93 18.74
C LEU A 83 -4.06 -7.40 19.53
N THR A 84 -3.92 -7.27 20.85
CA THR A 84 -4.99 -6.80 21.74
C THR A 84 -5.40 -5.36 21.43
N PHE A 85 -4.43 -4.50 21.14
CA PHE A 85 -4.67 -3.11 20.77
C PHE A 85 -5.39 -3.00 19.43
N ILE A 86 -4.94 -3.73 18.40
CA ILE A 86 -5.60 -3.68 17.08
C ILE A 86 -7.00 -4.32 17.14
N ALA A 87 -7.17 -5.41 17.89
CA ALA A 87 -8.48 -6.01 18.11
C ALA A 87 -9.46 -5.05 18.82
N SER A 88 -8.96 -4.12 19.65
CA SER A 88 -9.78 -3.09 20.28
C SER A 88 -10.27 -2.01 19.31
N MET A 89 -9.60 -1.85 18.17
CA MET A 89 -10.00 -0.91 17.12
C MET A 89 -11.08 -1.47 16.19
N VAL A 90 -11.28 -2.78 16.18
CA VAL A 90 -12.35 -3.41 15.39
C VAL A 90 -13.70 -2.93 15.94
N PRO A 91 -14.58 -2.35 15.11
CA PRO A 91 -15.88 -1.87 15.57
C PRO A 91 -16.70 -2.98 16.23
N GLY A 92 -17.34 -2.68 17.37
CA GLY A 92 -18.05 -3.66 18.20
C GLY A 92 -19.26 -4.36 17.56
N TRP A 93 -19.66 -3.96 16.35
CA TRP A 93 -20.71 -4.65 15.56
C TRP A 93 -20.17 -5.85 14.77
N ILE A 94 -18.84 -6.00 14.67
CA ILE A 94 -18.20 -7.13 13.99
C ILE A 94 -17.84 -8.19 15.03
N PRO A 95 -18.35 -9.43 14.97
CA PRO A 95 -17.90 -10.49 15.88
C PRO A 95 -16.48 -10.97 15.54
N TRP A 96 -15.83 -11.67 16.49
CA TRP A 96 -14.50 -12.27 16.35
C TRP A 96 -13.37 -11.27 16.01
N HIS A 97 -13.22 -10.21 16.79
CA HIS A 97 -12.20 -9.16 16.57
C HIS A 97 -10.78 -9.75 16.38
N TRP A 98 -10.40 -10.71 17.22
CA TRP A 98 -9.08 -11.36 17.18
C TRP A 98 -8.83 -12.12 15.88
N PHE A 99 -9.86 -12.79 15.34
CA PHE A 99 -9.76 -13.51 14.08
C PHE A 99 -9.40 -12.54 12.95
N TRP A 100 -10.10 -11.41 12.87
CA TRP A 100 -9.83 -10.39 11.86
C TRP A 100 -8.43 -9.78 11.99
N THR A 101 -7.99 -9.49 13.22
CA THR A 101 -6.64 -8.97 13.45
C THR A 101 -5.55 -9.94 12.99
N VAL A 102 -5.69 -11.23 13.31
CA VAL A 102 -4.76 -12.28 12.84
C VAL A 102 -4.83 -12.43 11.32
N PHE A 103 -6.04 -12.47 10.76
CA PHE A 103 -6.26 -12.61 9.33
C PHE A 103 -5.57 -11.50 8.53
N PHE A 104 -5.74 -10.23 8.95
CA PHE A 104 -5.09 -9.11 8.29
C PHE A 104 -3.57 -9.13 8.47
N GLY A 105 -3.07 -9.53 9.65
CA GLY A 105 -1.62 -9.74 9.86
C GLY A 105 -1.01 -10.75 8.89
N VAL A 106 -1.68 -11.90 8.69
CA VAL A 106 -1.25 -12.91 7.68
C VAL A 106 -1.36 -12.35 6.26
N ALA A 107 -2.44 -11.64 5.95
CA ALA A 107 -2.65 -11.06 4.62
C ALA A 107 -1.55 -10.04 4.25
N PHE A 108 -1.08 -9.25 5.21
CA PHE A 108 0.05 -8.34 5.04
C PHE A 108 1.35 -9.07 4.69
N ILE A 109 1.68 -10.12 5.43
CA ILE A 109 2.89 -10.92 5.17
C ILE A 109 2.79 -11.57 3.79
N ALA A 110 1.65 -12.19 3.47
CA ALA A 110 1.41 -12.80 2.17
C ALA A 110 1.51 -11.77 1.03
N ALA A 111 0.97 -10.57 1.22
CA ALA A 111 1.09 -9.48 0.25
C ALA A 111 2.55 -9.03 0.08
N GLY A 112 3.31 -8.88 1.16
CA GLY A 112 4.73 -8.55 1.11
C GLY A 112 5.53 -9.60 0.32
N VAL A 113 5.29 -10.89 0.58
CA VAL A 113 5.92 -12.00 -0.17
C VAL A 113 5.52 -11.95 -1.66
N SER A 114 4.25 -11.66 -1.96
CA SER A 114 3.77 -11.47 -3.34
C SER A 114 4.49 -10.32 -4.05
N PHE A 115 4.69 -9.18 -3.38
CA PHE A 115 5.44 -8.06 -3.91
C PHE A 115 6.93 -8.38 -4.12
N ALA A 116 7.56 -9.12 -3.20
CA ALA A 116 8.96 -9.54 -3.33
C ALA A 116 9.17 -10.56 -4.47
N THR A 117 8.26 -11.53 -4.62
CA THR A 117 8.42 -12.63 -5.59
C THR A 117 7.92 -12.30 -7.00
N GLY A 118 7.11 -11.25 -7.17
CA GLY A 118 6.47 -10.97 -8.46
C GLY A 118 5.17 -11.73 -8.69
N PHE A 119 4.84 -12.72 -7.85
CA PHE A 119 3.69 -13.60 -8.03
C PHE A 119 2.43 -12.99 -7.41
N LEU A 120 1.29 -13.03 -8.13
CA LEU A 120 -0.02 -12.57 -7.61
C LEU A 120 -0.09 -11.09 -7.15
N GLN A 121 0.86 -10.24 -7.57
CA GLN A 121 0.98 -8.85 -7.12
C GLN A 121 -0.29 -8.01 -7.30
N ARG A 122 -1.08 -8.32 -8.34
CA ARG A 122 -2.38 -7.66 -8.58
C ARG A 122 -3.38 -7.98 -7.47
N TRP A 123 -3.45 -9.23 -7.02
CA TRP A 123 -4.35 -9.66 -5.96
C TRP A 123 -3.89 -9.17 -4.60
N ALA A 124 -2.57 -9.16 -4.36
CA ALA A 124 -1.99 -8.53 -3.18
C ALA A 124 -2.32 -7.02 -3.11
N ALA A 125 -2.12 -6.28 -4.21
CA ALA A 125 -2.46 -4.86 -4.28
C ALA A 125 -3.97 -4.61 -4.10
N LEU A 126 -4.84 -5.46 -4.68
CA LEU A 126 -6.29 -5.39 -4.48
C LEU A 126 -6.67 -5.60 -3.02
N GLY A 127 -6.18 -6.68 -2.41
CA GLY A 127 -6.52 -7.05 -1.05
C GLY A 127 -6.05 -6.00 -0.04
N VAL A 128 -4.78 -5.59 -0.14
CA VAL A 128 -4.20 -4.57 0.74
C VAL A 128 -4.86 -3.21 0.53
N GLY A 129 -5.09 -2.81 -0.72
CA GLY A 129 -5.79 -1.56 -1.03
C GLY A 129 -7.24 -1.55 -0.51
N LEU A 130 -7.97 -2.65 -0.62
CA LEU A 130 -9.33 -2.78 -0.07
C LEU A 130 -9.32 -2.71 1.45
N MET A 131 -8.37 -3.38 2.10
CA MET A 131 -8.24 -3.36 3.54
C MET A 131 -7.96 -1.94 4.07
N PHE A 132 -7.04 -1.19 3.45
CA PHE A 132 -6.82 0.21 3.81
C PHE A 132 -8.05 1.11 3.56
N ALA A 133 -8.85 0.82 2.53
CA ALA A 133 -10.13 1.51 2.33
C ALA A 133 -11.11 1.25 3.47
N LEU A 134 -11.23 -0.01 3.90
CA LEU A 134 -12.09 -0.40 5.03
C LEU A 134 -11.65 0.30 6.32
N TRP A 135 -10.34 0.30 6.61
CA TRP A 135 -9.81 0.94 7.81
C TRP A 135 -9.97 2.46 7.79
N THR A 136 -9.76 3.11 6.65
CA THR A 136 -10.06 4.53 6.49
C THR A 136 -11.48 4.82 6.97
N VAL A 137 -12.47 4.11 6.44
CA VAL A 137 -13.89 4.38 6.72
C VAL A 137 -14.30 3.97 8.13
N THR A 138 -13.78 2.86 8.65
CA THR A 138 -14.27 2.25 9.91
C THR A 138 -13.48 2.66 11.14
N ILE A 139 -12.19 2.97 11.01
CA ILE A 139 -11.28 3.22 12.14
C ILE A 139 -10.84 4.69 12.16
N HIS A 140 -10.30 5.22 11.05
CA HIS A 140 -9.62 6.52 11.07
C HIS A 140 -10.56 7.70 10.85
N LEU A 141 -11.58 7.55 10.00
CA LEU A 141 -12.52 8.62 9.67
C LEU A 141 -13.50 8.96 10.81
N PRO A 142 -14.08 7.98 11.55
CA PRO A 142 -15.08 8.30 12.56
C PRO A 142 -14.59 9.19 13.74
N PRO A 143 -13.35 9.04 14.27
CA PRO A 143 -12.81 9.96 15.27
C PRO A 143 -12.70 11.39 14.78
N VAL A 144 -12.28 11.59 13.52
CA VAL A 144 -12.07 12.91 12.90
C VAL A 144 -13.40 13.59 12.56
N LEU A 145 -14.43 12.81 12.22
CA LEU A 145 -15.80 13.32 11.99
C LEU A 145 -16.62 13.48 13.29
N ASN A 146 -16.00 13.28 14.45
CA ASN A 146 -16.68 13.30 15.76
C ASN A 146 -17.86 12.31 15.87
N PHE A 147 -17.84 11.23 15.10
CA PHE A 147 -18.94 10.25 15.07
C PHE A 147 -19.13 9.57 16.44
N PHE A 148 -18.01 9.32 17.14
CA PHE A 148 -17.99 8.74 18.48
C PHE A 148 -18.11 9.77 19.61
N ARG A 149 -18.35 11.06 19.31
CA ARG A 149 -18.46 12.17 20.28
C ARG A 149 -17.33 12.21 21.31
N ILE A 150 -16.10 11.98 20.86
CA ILE A 150 -14.91 12.01 21.72
C ILE A 150 -14.44 13.48 21.80
N PRO A 151 -14.47 14.11 22.98
CA PRO A 151 -14.05 15.51 23.14
C PRO A 151 -12.61 15.72 22.65
N GLY A 152 -12.38 16.75 21.83
CA GLY A 152 -11.05 17.12 21.33
C GLY A 152 -10.49 16.22 20.22
N ALA A 153 -11.17 15.13 19.83
CA ALA A 153 -10.67 14.23 18.79
C ALA A 153 -10.58 14.89 17.40
N THR A 154 -11.46 15.84 17.09
CA THR A 154 -11.44 16.61 15.83
C THR A 154 -10.26 17.58 15.72
N GLN A 155 -9.66 17.96 16.85
CA GLN A 155 -8.57 18.93 16.91
C GLN A 155 -7.20 18.28 17.15
N ASP A 156 -7.14 16.96 17.26
CA ASP A 156 -5.90 16.22 17.41
C ASP A 156 -5.20 16.05 16.06
N PRO A 157 -4.04 16.70 15.82
CA PRO A 157 -3.33 16.64 14.53
C PRO A 157 -2.92 15.22 14.15
N ASN A 158 -2.64 14.36 15.13
CA ASN A 158 -2.18 12.99 14.85
C ASN A 158 -3.27 12.17 14.16
N LYS A 159 -4.54 12.34 14.57
CA LYS A 159 -5.67 11.63 13.96
C LYS A 159 -5.89 12.04 12.50
N TRP A 160 -5.66 13.32 12.18
CA TRP A 160 -5.71 13.80 10.80
C TRP A 160 -4.57 13.23 9.96
N SER A 161 -3.35 13.21 10.50
CA SER A 161 -2.19 12.59 9.84
C SER A 161 -2.46 11.12 9.49
N ASP A 162 -2.99 10.34 10.44
CA ASP A 162 -3.34 8.93 10.22
C ASP A 162 -4.34 8.76 9.07
N VAL A 163 -5.38 9.60 9.00
CA VAL A 163 -6.34 9.57 7.89
C VAL A 163 -5.65 9.83 6.55
N PHE A 164 -4.79 10.85 6.47
CA PHE A 164 -4.10 11.17 5.22
C PHE A 164 -3.15 10.06 4.77
N ILE A 165 -2.42 9.46 5.71
CA ILE A 165 -1.51 8.34 5.46
C ILE A 165 -2.27 7.13 4.89
N VAL A 166 -3.35 6.71 5.56
CA VAL A 166 -4.10 5.52 5.15
C VAL A 166 -4.84 5.74 3.83
N VAL A 167 -5.34 6.95 3.58
CA VAL A 167 -5.93 7.33 2.28
C VAL A 167 -4.88 7.31 1.17
N ALA A 168 -3.66 7.80 1.43
CA ALA A 168 -2.57 7.75 0.45
C ALA A 168 -2.15 6.30 0.14
N LEU A 169 -2.06 5.43 1.15
CA LEU A 169 -1.79 4.01 0.96
C LEU A 169 -2.90 3.35 0.14
N TRP A 170 -4.16 3.58 0.48
CA TRP A 170 -5.31 3.09 -0.29
C TRP A 170 -5.22 3.49 -1.77
N GLY A 171 -5.04 4.80 -2.03
CA GLY A 171 -4.92 5.34 -3.39
C GLY A 171 -3.72 4.78 -4.15
N GLY A 172 -2.56 4.65 -3.51
CA GLY A 172 -1.34 4.12 -4.11
C GLY A 172 -1.46 2.66 -4.53
N PHE A 173 -2.04 1.80 -3.67
CA PHE A 173 -2.30 0.40 -4.02
C PHE A 173 -3.33 0.26 -5.15
N TRP A 174 -4.32 1.15 -5.22
CA TRP A 174 -5.28 1.16 -6.32
C TRP A 174 -4.70 1.68 -7.63
N ALA A 175 -3.82 2.67 -7.58
CA ALA A 175 -3.12 3.18 -8.76
C ALA A 175 -2.27 2.09 -9.42
N LEU A 176 -1.58 1.27 -8.62
CA LEU A 176 -0.85 0.08 -9.09
C LEU A 176 -1.72 -0.90 -9.88
N LEU A 177 -3.02 -0.98 -9.59
CA LEU A 177 -3.93 -1.88 -10.30
C LEU A 177 -4.27 -1.43 -11.71
N ARG A 178 -4.29 -0.12 -11.96
CA ARG A 178 -4.62 0.41 -13.30
C ARG A 178 -3.55 -0.02 -14.30
N ASP A 179 -2.30 0.22 -13.97
CA ASP A 179 -1.15 -0.14 -14.81
C ASP A 179 -1.08 -1.66 -15.08
N ARG A 180 -1.39 -2.49 -14.07
CA ARG A 180 -1.39 -3.96 -14.18
C ARG A 180 -2.53 -4.51 -15.05
N ARG A 181 -3.69 -3.85 -15.07
CA ARG A 181 -4.80 -4.20 -15.95
C ARG A 181 -4.42 -3.91 -17.40
N ASP A 182 -3.82 -2.75 -17.64
CA ASP A 182 -3.44 -2.30 -18.97
C ASP A 182 -2.39 -3.24 -19.59
N LEU A 183 -1.43 -3.71 -18.78
CA LEU A 183 -0.48 -4.76 -19.19
C LEU A 183 -1.16 -6.10 -19.51
N SER A 184 -2.14 -6.52 -18.72
CA SER A 184 -2.85 -7.79 -18.93
C SER A 184 -3.69 -7.73 -20.22
N PHE A 185 -4.46 -6.66 -20.41
CA PHE A 185 -5.26 -6.45 -21.62
C PHE A 185 -4.40 -6.26 -22.87
N GLY A 186 -3.30 -5.51 -22.76
CA GLY A 186 -2.33 -5.34 -23.85
C GLY A 186 -1.72 -6.66 -24.31
N ALA A 187 -1.32 -7.53 -23.37
CA ALA A 187 -0.79 -8.85 -23.69
C ALA A 187 -1.84 -9.76 -24.37
N HIS A 188 -3.09 -9.75 -23.90
CA HIS A 188 -4.18 -10.50 -24.52
C HIS A 188 -4.52 -10.01 -25.93
N SER A 189 -4.59 -8.68 -26.13
CA SER A 189 -4.85 -8.05 -27.43
C SER A 189 -3.75 -8.38 -28.45
N ASN A 190 -2.48 -8.25 -28.04
CA ASN A 190 -1.34 -8.50 -28.92
C ASN A 190 -1.24 -9.98 -29.34
N ARG A 191 -1.55 -10.90 -28.41
CA ARG A 191 -1.63 -12.34 -28.69
C ARG A 191 -2.75 -12.69 -29.67
N ALA A 192 -3.92 -12.07 -29.54
CA ALA A 192 -5.02 -12.25 -30.48
C ALA A 192 -4.65 -11.76 -31.89
N ASN A 193 -4.01 -10.59 -32.00
CA ASN A 193 -3.54 -10.04 -33.28
C ASN A 193 -2.46 -10.91 -33.95
N GLN A 194 -1.52 -11.48 -33.19
CA GLN A 194 -0.53 -12.40 -33.74
C GLN A 194 -1.17 -13.70 -34.27
N THR A 195 -2.20 -14.18 -33.59
CA THR A 195 -2.94 -15.38 -34.01
C THR A 195 -3.70 -15.12 -35.31
N LEU A 196 -4.36 -13.96 -35.43
CA LEU A 196 -5.06 -13.54 -36.66
C LEU A 196 -4.10 -13.36 -37.85
N ARG A 197 -2.92 -12.77 -37.64
CA ARG A 197 -1.90 -12.64 -38.69
C ARG A 197 -1.42 -14.02 -39.19
N ARG A 198 -1.15 -14.95 -38.27
CA ARG A 198 -0.79 -16.32 -38.65
C ARG A 198 -1.87 -17.03 -39.45
N THR A 199 -3.15 -16.85 -39.09
CA THR A 199 -4.25 -17.47 -39.84
C THR A 199 -4.44 -16.84 -41.22
N ALA A 200 -4.19 -15.54 -41.37
CA ALA A 200 -4.24 -14.86 -42.65
C ALA A 200 -3.10 -15.35 -43.58
N ASP A 201 -1.88 -15.50 -43.07
CA ASP A 201 -0.75 -16.04 -43.84
C ASP A 201 -1.01 -17.48 -44.32
N CYS A 202 -1.66 -18.33 -43.51
CA CYS A 202 -2.02 -19.69 -43.93
C CYS A 202 -3.15 -19.77 -44.98
N SER A 203 -3.95 -18.70 -45.15
CA SER A 203 -5.06 -18.68 -46.13
C SER A 203 -4.64 -18.21 -47.53
N HIS A 204 -3.41 -17.73 -47.67
CA HIS A 204 -2.83 -17.26 -48.94
C HIS A 204 -1.78 -18.22 -49.51
N ALA A 205 -1.60 -19.40 -48.92
CA ALA A 205 -0.74 -20.49 -49.40
C ALA A 205 -1.59 -21.66 -49.90
#